data_AF-A0AAV4BFT1-F1
#
_entry.id   AF-A0AAV4BFT1-F1
#
_cell.length_a   1.000
_cell.length_b   1.000
_cell.length_c   1.000
_cell.angle_alpha   90.00
_cell.angle_beta   90.00
_cell.angle_gamma   90.00
#
_symmetry.space_group_name_H-M   'P 1'
#
loop_
_entity.id
_entity.type
_entity.pdbx_description
1 polymer ?
#
loop_
_entity_poly.entity_id
_entity_poly.type
_entity_poly.pdbx_seq_one_letter_code
_entity_poly.pdbx_strand_id
1 'polypeptide(L)' 'MATMEEIVKQAHLLGYRGEKREEYLKQKFQLLAKRQEGRRMKKLNVRQEKRRKKLNGRQEKGRKKLIARKDWSLRG' A
#
# COMPACT_ATOMS: atom_id res chain seq x y z
N MET A 1 -2.07 -10.41 -16.28
CA MET A 1 -1.10 -11.04 -15.35
C MET A 1 -0.58 -12.25 -16.09
N ALA A 2 0.74 -12.51 -16.08
CA ALA A 2 1.23 -13.77 -16.64
C ALA A 2 0.58 -14.91 -15.86
N THR A 3 -0.07 -15.84 -16.55
CA THR A 3 -0.71 -16.99 -15.92
C THR A 3 0.37 -17.92 -15.38
N MET A 4 0.02 -18.75 -14.40
CA MET A 4 0.94 -19.74 -13.82
C MET A 4 1.55 -20.63 -14.91
N GLU A 5 0.74 -21.00 -15.91
CA GLU A 5 1.17 -21.78 -17.07
C GLU A 5 2.16 -21.02 -17.96
N GLU A 6 1.97 -19.73 -18.19
CA GLU A 6 2.91 -18.91 -18.95
C GLU A 6 4.27 -18.82 -18.24
N ILE A 7 4.30 -18.69 -16.92
CA ILE A 7 5.55 -18.63 -16.14
C ILE A 7 6.29 -19.97 -16.19
N VAL A 8 5.55 -21.08 -16.11
CA VAL A 8 6.10 -22.43 -16.21
C VAL A 8 6.63 -22.72 -17.63
N LYS A 9 5.91 -22.29 -18.68
CA LYS A 9 6.37 -22.35 -20.07
C LYS A 9 7.61 -21.49 -20.29
N GLN A 10 7.69 -20.30 -19.69
CA GLN A 10 8.88 -19.44 -19.78
C GLN A 10 10.12 -20.08 -19.13
N ALA A 11 9.96 -20.71 -17.95
CA ALA A 11 11.04 -21.41 -17.29
C ALA A 11 11.56 -22.59 -18.12
N HIS A 12 10.66 -23.29 -18.82
CA HIS A 12 11.00 -24.36 -19.75
C HIS A 12 11.78 -23.84 -20.97
N LEU A 13 11.34 -22.72 -21.57
CA LEU A 13 12.01 -22.07 -22.70
C LEU A 13 13.42 -21.55 -22.36
N LEU A 14 13.64 -21.15 -21.10
CA LEU A 14 14.95 -20.70 -20.60
C LEU A 14 15.90 -21.86 -20.27
N GLY A 15 15.48 -23.11 -20.46
CA GLY A 15 16.32 -24.28 -20.24
C GLY A 15 16.56 -24.62 -18.77
N TYR A 16 15.84 -23.98 -17.83
CA TYR A 16 15.93 -24.36 -16.42
C TYR A 16 15.32 -25.75 -16.23
N ARG A 17 16.09 -26.68 -15.68
CA ARG A 17 15.70 -28.06 -15.37
C ARG A 17 16.06 -28.40 -13.92
N GLY A 18 15.39 -29.40 -13.36
CA GLY A 18 15.64 -29.87 -11.99
C GLY A 18 15.53 -28.76 -10.94
N GLU A 19 16.43 -28.77 -9.96
CA GLU A 19 16.46 -27.83 -8.83
C GLU A 19 16.52 -26.36 -9.26
N LYS A 20 17.27 -26.04 -10.33
CA LYS A 20 17.37 -24.67 -10.86
C LYS A 20 16.02 -24.14 -11.38
N ARG A 21 15.15 -25.03 -11.88
CA ARG A 21 13.79 -24.67 -12.32
C ARG A 21 12.90 -24.35 -11.12
N GLU A 22 12.97 -25.18 -10.09
CA GLU A 22 12.20 -24.95 -8.87
C GLU A 22 12.62 -23.67 -8.16
N GLU A 23 13.92 -23.42 -8.09
CA GLU A 23 14.46 -22.20 -7.49
C GLU A 23 14.03 -20.95 -8.28
N TYR A 24 14.14 -20.97 -9.62
CA TYR A 24 13.66 -19.89 -10.48
C TYR A 24 12.16 -19.62 -10.27
N LEU A 25 11.34 -20.67 -10.30
CA LEU A 25 9.90 -20.55 -10.11
C LEU A 25 9.58 -19.97 -8.72
N LYS A 26 10.22 -20.48 -7.66
CA LYS A 26 10.05 -20.00 -6.28
C LYS A 26 10.38 -18.52 -6.16
N GLN A 27 11.51 -18.07 -6.72
CA GLN A 27 11.90 -16.66 -6.73
C GLN A 27 10.90 -15.80 -7.53
N LYS A 28 10.45 -16.28 -8.69
CA LYS A 28 9.49 -15.56 -9.54
C LYS A 28 8.14 -15.39 -8.84
N PHE A 29 7.62 -16.44 -8.20
CA PHE A 29 6.36 -16.39 -7.47
C PHE A 29 6.45 -15.48 -6.25
N GLN A 30 7.54 -15.54 -5.48
CA GLN A 30 7.77 -14.62 -4.37
C GLN A 30 7.78 -13.16 -4.83
N LEU A 31 8.42 -12.86 -5.97
CA LEU A 31 8.45 -11.52 -6.52
C LEU A 31 7.05 -11.04 -6.95
N LEU A 32 6.25 -11.91 -7.58
CA LEU A 32 4.88 -11.59 -7.98
C LEU A 32 3.98 -11.35 -6.77
N ALA A 33 4.09 -12.18 -5.73
CA ALA A 33 3.38 -11.99 -4.47
C ALA A 33 3.75 -10.65 -3.81
N LYS A 34 5.05 -10.35 -3.68
CA LYS A 34 5.55 -9.06 -3.15
C LYS A 34 5.02 -7.86 -3.94
N ARG A 35 4.94 -7.96 -5.27
CA ARG A 35 4.36 -6.90 -6.12
C ARG A 35 2.86 -6.73 -5.89
N GLN A 36 2.11 -7.82 -5.70
CA GLN A 36 0.68 -7.77 -5.42
C GLN A 36 0.40 -7.18 -4.03
N GLU A 37 1.12 -7.64 -3.01
CA GLU A 37 1.08 -7.10 -1.65
C GLU A 37 1.46 -5.62 -1.61
N GLY A 38 2.54 -5.23 -2.30
CA GLY A 38 2.96 -3.84 -2.41
C GLY A 38 1.88 -2.94 -3.04
N ARG A 39 1.20 -3.40 -4.10
CA ARG A 39 0.06 -2.67 -4.69
C ARG A 39 -1.12 -2.56 -3.71
N ARG A 40 -1.42 -3.62 -2.96
CA ARG A 40 -2.49 -3.65 -1.95
C ARG A 40 -2.20 -2.68 -0.80
N MET A 41 -0.97 -2.69 -0.27
CA MET A 41 -0.47 -1.75 0.74
C MET A 41 -0.51 -0.30 0.25
N LYS A 42 -0.05 -0.01 -0.98
CA LYS A 42 -0.11 1.35 -1.53
C LYS A 42 -1.54 1.90 -1.57
N LYS A 43 -2.51 1.09 -2.01
CA LYS A 43 -3.93 1.48 -2.00
C LYS A 43 -4.47 1.70 -0.58
N LEU A 44 -4.07 0.84 0.38
CA LEU A 44 -4.43 0.98 1.79
C LEU A 44 -3.85 2.28 2.40
N ASN A 45 -2.58 2.57 2.16
CA ASN A 45 -1.90 3.77 2.67
C ASN A 45 -2.53 5.04 2.10
N VAL A 46 -2.86 5.07 0.81
CA VAL A 46 -3.59 6.21 0.21
C VAL A 46 -4.95 6.44 0.88
N ARG A 47 -5.67 5.36 1.25
CA ARG A 47 -6.95 5.48 1.98
C ARG A 47 -6.73 5.98 3.41
N GLN A 48 -5.72 5.48 4.11
CA GLN A 48 -5.38 5.91 5.46
C GLN A 48 -4.96 7.39 5.49
N GLU A 49 -4.15 7.83 4.52
CA GLU A 49 -3.70 9.22 4.43
C GLU A 49 -4.88 10.19 4.20
N LYS A 50 -5.83 9.82 3.31
CA LYS A 50 -7.07 10.59 3.13
C LYS A 50 -7.89 10.66 4.43
N ARG A 51 -7.99 9.57 5.19
CA ARG A 51 -8.66 9.58 6.50
C ARG A 51 -7.93 10.48 7.50
N ARG A 52 -6.59 10.39 7.59
CA ARG A 52 -5.75 11.21 8.48
C ARG A 52 -5.91 12.71 8.19
N LYS A 53 -5.86 13.12 6.92
CA LYS A 53 -6.07 14.53 6.52
C LYS A 53 -7.45 15.05 6.94
N LYS A 54 -8.51 14.25 6.77
CA LYS A 54 -9.87 14.63 7.21
C LYS A 54 -9.97 14.79 8.73
N LEU A 55 -9.35 13.89 9.50
CA LEU A 55 -9.30 13.96 10.96
C LEU A 55 -8.55 15.20 11.45
N ASN A 56 -7.36 15.44 10.90
CA ASN A 56 -6.56 16.62 11.24
C ASN A 56 -7.32 17.92 10.92
N GLY A 57 -7.99 18.01 9.77
CA GLY A 57 -8.79 19.18 9.41
C GLY A 57 -9.99 19.41 10.35
N ARG A 58 -10.57 18.35 10.92
CA ARG A 58 -11.63 18.49 11.95
C ARG A 58 -11.06 18.98 13.27
N GLN A 59 -9.93 18.43 13.71
CA GLN A 59 -9.25 18.86 14.94
C GLN A 59 -8.80 20.32 14.85
N GLU A 60 -8.26 20.75 13.72
CA GLU A 60 -7.83 22.13 13.51
C GLU A 60 -9.00 23.11 13.55
N LYS A 61 -10.13 22.79 12.91
CA LYS A 61 -11.36 23.61 12.99
C LYS A 61 -11.90 23.68 14.43
N GLY A 62 -11.85 22.57 15.17
CA GLY A 62 -12.24 22.53 16.58
C GLY A 62 -11.36 23.43 17.44
N ARG A 63 -10.03 23.34 17.28
CA ARG A 63 -9.07 24.21 17.97
C ARG A 63 -9.31 25.69 17.67
N LYS A 64 -9.48 26.07 16.40
CA LYS A 64 -9.74 27.47 16.03
C LYS A 64 -11.05 28.00 16.63
N LYS A 65 -12.13 27.20 16.63
CA LYS A 65 -13.38 27.57 17.30
C LYS A 65 -13.22 27.74 18.81
N LEU A 66 -12.45 26.86 19.45
CA LEU A 66 -12.20 26.94 20.88
C LEU A 66 -11.39 28.20 21.24
N ILE A 67 -10.35 28.51 20.47
CA ILE A 67 -9.54 29.73 20.63
C ILE A 67 -10.41 30.97 20.43
N ALA A 68 -11.19 31.03 19.35
CA ALA A 68 -12.09 32.16 19.09
C ALA A 68 -13.12 32.36 20.22
N ARG A 69 -13.69 31.28 20.77
CA ARG A 69 -14.58 31.36 21.93
C ARG A 69 -13.86 31.84 23.19
N LYS A 70 -12.63 31.38 23.42
CA LYS A 70 -11.79 31.80 24.55
C LYS A 70 -11.40 33.28 24.45
N ASP A 71 -11.08 33.76 23.25
CA ASP A 71 -10.78 35.16 22.98
C ASP A 71 -12.01 36.07 23.18
N TRP A 72 -13.20 35.59 22.84
CA TRP A 72 -14.46 36.27 23.16
C TRP A 72 -14.75 36.29 24.66
N SER A 73 -14.47 35.20 25.39
CA SER A 73 -14.70 35.17 26.85
C SER A 73 -13.66 35.94 27.66
N LEU A 74 -12.46 36.17 27.12
CA LEU A 74 -11.37 36.90 27.79
C LEU A 74 -11.43 38.43 27.58
N ARG A 75 -12.29 38.92 26.67
CA ARG A 75 -12.54 40.36 26.44
C ARG A 75 -13.72 40.91 27.25
N GLY A 76 -14.22 40.13 28.20
CA GLY A 76 -15.13 40.61 29.25
C GLY A 76 -14.37 41.50 30.22
#